data_AF-A0A7R9MJY8-F1
#
_entry.id   AF-A0A7R9MJY8-F1
#
_cell.length_a   1.000
_cell.length_b   1.000
_cell.length_c   1.000
_cell.angle_alpha   90.00
_cell.angle_beta   90.00
_cell.angle_gamma   90.00
#
_symmetry.space_group_name_H-M   'P 1'
#
loop_
_entity.id
_entity.type
_entity.pdbx_description
1 polymer ?
#
loop_
_entity_poly.entity_id
_entity_poly.type
_entity_poly.pdbx_seq_one_letter_code
_entity_poly.pdbx_strand_id
1 'polypeptide(L)'
;MEMENNYTRWQLLDKPLSLDEFNSLPKVSPNFFDFNLKIRSKIQNPVVFRISTEVKIGSHEAMRYKYKLYPSDEIENSSLNHYVFCQLKEDRLVGSFAVQPPLEGRFFLKIFAKPEKDMQEGQDSTSLQTVCTFLMECTRARKYMEPLPINELPWGPTQTFYDYKLRLHNQTGPVIVTWGG
;
A
#
# COMPACT_ATOMS: atom_id res chain seq x y z
N MET A 1 30.19 -23.86 6.86
CA MET A 1 30.68 -24.02 5.48
C MET A 1 29.81 -24.96 4.65
N GLU A 2 29.46 -26.18 5.07
CA GLU A 2 28.52 -27.03 4.28
C GLU A 2 27.11 -26.45 4.14
N MET A 3 26.67 -25.65 5.12
CA MET A 3 25.36 -25.02 5.07
C MET A 3 25.27 -23.99 3.94
N GLU A 4 26.31 -23.19 3.70
CA GLU A 4 26.26 -22.15 2.64
C GLU A 4 26.26 -22.75 1.23
N ASN A 5 26.86 -23.93 1.03
CA ASN A 5 26.96 -24.58 -0.28
C ASN A 5 25.64 -25.10 -0.84
N ASN A 6 24.61 -25.28 0.00
CA ASN A 6 23.30 -25.81 -0.40
C ASN A 6 22.16 -24.77 -0.28
N TYR A 7 22.51 -23.48 -0.11
CA TYR A 7 21.56 -22.38 0.12
C TYR A 7 20.42 -22.34 -0.91
N THR A 8 20.72 -22.65 -2.19
CA THR A 8 19.74 -22.64 -3.28
C THR A 8 18.67 -23.74 -3.17
N ARG A 9 18.97 -24.87 -2.50
CA ARG A 9 18.04 -26.03 -2.42
C ARG A 9 16.98 -25.88 -1.33
N TRP A 10 17.25 -25.10 -0.28
CA TRP A 10 16.31 -24.94 0.85
C TRP A 10 15.39 -23.73 0.74
N GLN A 11 15.63 -22.84 -0.22
CA GLN A 11 14.75 -21.68 -0.42
C GLN A 11 13.36 -22.09 -0.90
N LEU A 12 13.20 -23.28 -1.48
CA LEU A 12 11.92 -23.77 -2.04
C LEU A 12 11.30 -22.78 -3.04
N LEU A 13 12.14 -22.00 -3.72
CA LEU A 13 11.76 -21.07 -4.77
C LEU A 13 12.13 -21.68 -6.13
N ASP A 14 11.28 -21.48 -7.14
CA ASP A 14 11.59 -21.85 -8.53
C ASP A 14 12.88 -21.16 -9.02
N LYS A 15 13.12 -19.95 -8.52
CA LYS A 15 14.34 -19.17 -8.76
C LYS A 15 14.96 -18.81 -7.42
N PRO A 16 16.16 -19.32 -7.11
CA PRO A 16 16.86 -18.93 -5.90
C PRO A 16 17.10 -17.42 -5.86
N LEU A 17 16.90 -16.80 -4.71
CA LEU A 17 17.20 -15.41 -4.41
C LEU A 17 18.57 -15.30 -3.75
N SER A 18 19.35 -14.31 -4.15
CA SER A 18 20.54 -13.89 -3.41
C SER A 18 20.14 -13.22 -2.09
N LEU A 19 21.09 -13.15 -1.15
CA LEU A 19 20.89 -12.46 0.13
C LEU A 19 20.58 -10.96 -0.09
N ASP A 20 21.26 -10.32 -1.06
CA ASP A 20 21.04 -8.91 -1.39
C ASP A 20 19.66 -8.67 -1.97
N GLU A 21 19.21 -9.55 -2.88
CA GLU A 21 17.85 -9.49 -3.42
C GLU A 21 16.83 -9.68 -2.29
N PHE A 22 17.02 -10.66 -1.42
CA PHE A 22 16.13 -10.88 -0.27
C PHE A 22 16.06 -9.66 0.66
N ASN A 23 17.22 -9.07 0.99
CA ASN A 23 17.30 -7.88 1.83
C ASN A 23 16.64 -6.65 1.17
N SER A 24 16.60 -6.61 -0.16
CA SER A 24 15.92 -5.55 -0.93
C SER A 24 14.40 -5.73 -1.03
N LEU A 25 13.83 -6.85 -0.56
CA LEU A 25 12.39 -7.08 -0.61
C LEU A 25 11.65 -6.33 0.51
N PRO A 26 10.40 -5.89 0.25
CA PRO A 26 9.52 -5.39 1.29
C PRO A 26 9.23 -6.45 2.36
N LYS A 27 9.08 -6.02 3.61
CA LYS A 27 8.75 -6.92 4.72
C LYS A 27 7.28 -7.29 4.63
N VAL A 28 6.98 -8.57 4.40
CA VAL A 28 5.62 -9.12 4.37
C VAL A 28 5.36 -10.00 5.59
N SER A 29 4.10 -10.14 6.00
CA SER A 29 3.67 -11.06 7.06
C SER A 29 3.12 -12.37 6.48
N PRO A 30 2.88 -13.41 7.28
CA PRO A 30 2.19 -14.63 6.82
C PRO A 30 0.83 -14.34 6.16
N ASN A 31 0.06 -13.39 6.73
CA ASN A 31 -1.25 -13.02 6.22
C ASN A 31 -1.21 -12.46 4.79
N PHE A 32 -0.06 -11.92 4.35
CA PHE A 32 0.13 -11.53 2.95
C PHE A 32 -0.07 -12.71 1.99
N PHE A 33 0.48 -13.86 2.37
CA PHE A 33 0.38 -15.09 1.59
C PHE A 33 -0.98 -15.76 1.78
N ASP A 34 -1.51 -15.77 3.01
CA ASP A 34 -2.84 -16.35 3.30
C ASP A 34 -3.96 -15.63 2.53
N PHE A 35 -3.84 -14.32 2.36
CA PHE A 35 -4.77 -13.51 1.56
C PHE A 35 -4.41 -13.46 0.07
N ASN A 36 -3.43 -14.25 -0.37
CA ASN A 36 -2.98 -14.35 -1.75
C ASN A 36 -2.68 -12.99 -2.39
N LEU A 37 -2.05 -12.09 -1.62
CA LEU A 37 -1.69 -10.75 -2.06
C LEU A 37 -0.41 -10.79 -2.91
N LYS A 38 -0.28 -9.81 -3.80
CA LYS A 38 0.88 -9.64 -4.67
C LYS A 38 1.29 -8.18 -4.75
N ILE A 39 2.57 -7.90 -4.57
CA ILE A 39 3.11 -6.55 -4.79
C ILE A 39 3.20 -6.36 -6.31
N ARG A 40 2.37 -5.48 -6.88
CA ARG A 40 2.36 -5.20 -8.33
C ARG A 40 3.36 -4.14 -8.75
N SER A 41 3.84 -3.38 -7.78
CA SER A 41 4.86 -2.35 -8.02
C SER A 41 6.24 -3.01 -7.98
N LYS A 42 7.11 -2.67 -8.95
CA LYS A 42 8.52 -3.09 -8.91
C LYS A 42 9.25 -2.23 -7.88
N ILE A 43 9.20 -2.64 -6.62
CA ILE A 43 9.71 -1.87 -5.49
C ILE A 43 10.94 -2.56 -4.92
N GLN A 44 11.98 -1.75 -4.68
CA GLN A 44 13.13 -2.09 -3.85
C GLN A 44 12.95 -1.46 -2.47
N ASN A 45 13.54 -2.07 -1.44
CA ASN A 45 13.50 -1.60 -0.06
C ASN A 45 14.89 -1.05 0.32
N PRO A 46 15.01 0.22 0.77
CA PRO A 46 13.96 1.22 0.92
C PRO A 46 13.39 1.71 -0.42
N VAL A 47 12.12 2.10 -0.41
CA VAL A 47 11.46 2.77 -1.54
C VAL A 47 11.97 4.20 -1.61
N VAL A 48 12.97 4.46 -2.44
CA VAL A 48 13.55 5.81 -2.61
C VAL A 48 12.75 6.58 -3.66
N PHE A 49 12.28 7.79 -3.33
CA PHE A 49 11.52 8.63 -4.25
C PHE A 49 11.68 10.13 -3.98
N ARG A 50 11.14 10.93 -4.90
CA ARG A 50 11.04 12.40 -4.80
C ARG A 50 9.57 12.79 -4.90
N ILE A 51 9.13 13.69 -4.04
CA ILE A 51 7.78 14.27 -3.97
C ILE A 51 6.70 13.25 -3.61
N SER A 52 6.46 12.25 -4.46
CA SER A 52 5.41 11.25 -4.30
C SER A 52 5.82 9.89 -4.86
N THR A 53 5.24 8.82 -4.33
CA THR A 53 5.34 7.47 -4.90
C THR A 53 4.03 6.73 -4.74
N GLU A 54 3.84 5.64 -5.48
CA GLU A 54 2.63 4.81 -5.42
C GLU A 54 3.00 3.35 -5.19
N VAL A 55 2.42 2.75 -4.15
CA VAL A 55 2.51 1.31 -3.89
C VAL A 55 1.20 0.65 -4.31
N LYS A 56 1.28 -0.39 -5.13
CA LYS A 56 0.13 -1.18 -5.58
C LYS A 56 0.22 -2.61 -5.08
N ILE A 57 -0.85 -3.05 -4.42
CA ILE A 57 -1.05 -4.42 -3.96
C ILE A 57 -2.22 -5.00 -4.74
N GLY A 58 -1.97 -6.07 -5.49
CA GLY A 58 -3.00 -6.87 -6.12
C GLY A 58 -3.52 -7.94 -5.17
N SER A 59 -4.81 -8.23 -5.29
CA SER A 59 -5.49 -9.33 -4.62
C SER A 59 -6.30 -10.14 -5.63
N HIS A 60 -6.68 -11.36 -5.24
CA HIS A 60 -7.56 -12.21 -6.04
C HIS A 60 -9.05 -11.99 -5.75
N GLU A 61 -9.37 -11.30 -4.66
CA GLU A 61 -10.72 -10.92 -4.25
C GLU A 61 -10.72 -9.52 -3.63
N ALA A 62 -11.91 -8.95 -3.40
CA ALA A 62 -12.02 -7.61 -2.82
C ALA A 62 -11.51 -7.58 -1.37
N MET A 63 -10.60 -6.66 -1.09
CA MET A 63 -9.95 -6.52 0.21
C MET A 63 -10.32 -5.20 0.86
N ARG A 64 -10.56 -5.22 2.17
CA ARG A 64 -10.56 -4.00 2.98
C ARG A 64 -9.13 -3.68 3.36
N TYR A 65 -8.70 -2.44 3.11
CA TYR A 65 -7.38 -1.95 3.50
C TYR A 65 -7.45 -0.88 4.60
N LYS A 66 -6.46 -0.89 5.49
CA LYS A 66 -6.04 0.27 6.30
C LYS A 66 -4.53 0.42 6.22
N TYR A 67 -4.04 1.58 6.59
CA TYR A 67 -2.62 1.87 6.57
C TYR A 67 -2.23 2.81 7.70
N LYS A 68 -0.94 2.80 8.01
CA LYS A 68 -0.28 3.75 8.89
C LYS A 68 0.98 4.27 8.22
N LEU A 69 1.12 5.58 8.15
CA LEU A 69 2.35 6.27 7.77
C LEU A 69 2.88 7.02 8.99
N TYR A 70 4.15 6.77 9.32
CA TYR A 70 4.84 7.42 10.43
C TYR A 70 6.35 7.49 10.16
N PRO A 71 7.08 8.46 10.74
CA PRO A 71 8.54 8.56 10.63
C PRO A 71 9.24 7.28 11.13
N SER A 72 10.37 6.91 10.53
CA SER A 72 11.04 5.65 10.87
C SER A 72 11.68 5.62 12.26
N ASP A 73 11.92 6.78 12.85
CA ASP A 73 12.49 7.01 14.17
C ASP A 73 11.43 7.14 15.27
N GLU A 74 10.15 7.21 14.91
CA GLU A 74 9.04 7.28 15.85
C GLU A 74 8.38 5.92 16.11
N ILE A 75 7.70 5.82 17.25
CA ILE A 75 6.82 4.69 17.56
C ILE A 75 5.64 4.71 16.59
N GLU A 76 5.17 3.51 16.18
CA GLU A 76 4.04 3.34 15.28
C GLU A 76 2.86 4.24 15.65
N ASN A 77 2.55 5.18 14.76
CA ASN A 77 1.47 6.14 14.93
C ASN A 77 0.74 6.37 13.58
N SER A 78 -0.22 7.29 13.57
CA SER A 78 -1.03 7.62 12.38
C SER A 78 -0.96 9.10 12.01
N SER A 79 0.08 9.79 12.50
CA SER A 79 0.23 11.24 12.38
C SER A 79 0.39 11.71 10.93
N LEU A 80 0.78 10.84 10.01
CA LEU A 80 1.00 11.19 8.60
C LEU A 80 0.00 10.49 7.66
N ASN A 81 -1.08 9.89 8.17
CA ASN A 81 -2.03 9.15 7.34
C ASN A 81 -2.72 10.03 6.28
N HIS A 82 -2.93 11.30 6.56
CA HIS A 82 -3.49 12.29 5.62
C HIS A 82 -2.53 12.66 4.48
N TYR A 83 -1.33 12.09 4.43
CA TYR A 83 -0.39 12.21 3.32
C TYR A 83 -0.35 10.95 2.45
N VAL A 84 -1.29 10.03 2.66
CA VAL A 84 -1.47 8.83 1.84
C VAL A 84 -2.86 8.86 1.24
N PHE A 85 -2.91 8.81 -0.08
CA PHE A 85 -4.15 8.62 -0.83
C PHE A 85 -4.33 7.13 -1.13
N CYS A 86 -5.24 6.49 -0.40
CA CYS A 86 -5.61 5.10 -0.64
C CYS A 86 -6.84 5.02 -1.55
N GLN A 87 -6.78 4.22 -2.60
CA GLN A 87 -7.91 3.97 -3.50
C GLN A 87 -7.92 2.53 -3.99
N LEU A 88 -9.09 2.06 -4.40
CA LEU A 88 -9.28 0.76 -5.03
C LEU A 88 -9.33 0.92 -6.55
N LYS A 89 -8.57 0.11 -7.28
CA LYS A 89 -8.48 0.08 -8.75
C LYS A 89 -8.81 -1.31 -9.29
N GLU A 90 -9.02 -1.40 -10.60
CA GLU A 90 -9.23 -2.67 -11.33
C GLU A 90 -10.31 -3.54 -10.68
N ASP A 91 -11.52 -2.99 -10.62
CA ASP A 91 -12.68 -3.63 -9.97
C ASP A 91 -12.41 -4.06 -8.52
N ARG A 92 -11.68 -3.19 -7.80
CA ARG A 92 -11.32 -3.36 -6.38
C ARG A 92 -10.37 -4.50 -6.06
N LEU A 93 -9.73 -5.07 -7.08
CA LEU A 93 -8.68 -6.09 -6.93
C LEU A 93 -7.28 -5.49 -6.74
N VAL A 94 -7.16 -4.16 -6.76
CA VAL A 94 -5.88 -3.47 -6.57
C VAL A 94 -6.00 -2.34 -5.56
N GLY A 95 -5.38 -2.51 -4.39
CA GLY A 95 -5.14 -1.43 -3.44
C GLY A 95 -3.99 -0.55 -3.88
N SER A 96 -4.26 0.72 -4.13
CA SER A 96 -3.29 1.74 -4.54
C SER A 96 -3.08 2.73 -3.39
N PHE A 97 -1.84 2.90 -2.97
CA PHE A 97 -1.43 3.77 -1.87
C PHE A 97 -0.43 4.79 -2.42
N ALA A 98 -0.94 5.97 -2.78
CA ALA A 98 -0.09 7.08 -3.22
C ALA A 98 0.38 7.87 -1.99
N VAL A 99 1.68 7.86 -1.74
CA VAL A 99 2.30 8.47 -0.57
C VAL A 99 3.01 9.76 -0.98
N GLN A 100 2.73 10.85 -0.27
CA GLN A 100 3.29 12.17 -0.53
C GLN A 100 3.59 12.86 0.81
N PRO A 101 4.71 12.52 1.48
CA PRO A 101 4.99 13.03 2.82
C PRO A 101 5.33 14.54 2.78
N PRO A 102 5.05 15.29 3.86
CA PRO A 102 5.27 16.74 3.92
C PRO A 102 6.74 17.11 4.11
N LEU A 103 7.54 16.16 4.59
CA LEU A 103 8.94 16.35 4.97
C LEU A 103 9.82 15.32 4.27
N GLU A 104 11.08 15.69 4.13
CA GLU A 104 12.14 14.78 3.68
C GLU A 104 12.52 13.85 4.83
N GLY A 105 12.94 12.63 4.50
CA GLY A 105 13.34 11.64 5.49
C GLY A 105 12.78 10.25 5.22
N ARG A 106 12.85 9.41 6.25
CA ARG A 106 12.46 8.01 6.20
C ARG A 106 11.17 7.76 6.95
N PHE A 107 10.31 6.95 6.35
CA PHE A 107 8.97 6.66 6.85
C PHE A 107 8.67 5.17 6.72
N PHE A 108 7.85 4.65 7.62
CA PHE A 108 7.24 3.34 7.46
C PHE A 108 5.81 3.50 6.93
N LEU A 109 5.53 2.84 5.81
CA LEU A 109 4.16 2.59 5.37
C LEU A 109 3.79 1.16 5.75
N LYS A 110 2.96 1.02 6.77
CA LYS A 110 2.45 -0.26 7.25
C LYS A 110 1.03 -0.45 6.74
N ILE A 111 0.77 -1.55 6.02
CA ILE A 111 -0.52 -1.85 5.41
C ILE A 111 -1.16 -3.03 6.11
N PHE A 112 -2.45 -2.87 6.38
CA PHE A 112 -3.31 -3.86 6.98
C PHE A 112 -4.41 -4.24 5.98
N ALA A 113 -4.76 -5.52 5.91
CA ALA A 113 -5.82 -5.98 5.03
C ALA A 113 -6.63 -7.11 5.65
N LYS A 114 -7.81 -7.34 5.09
CA LYS A 114 -8.65 -8.53 5.30
C LYS A 114 -9.62 -8.68 4.12
N PRO A 115 -9.93 -9.91 3.68
CA PRO A 115 -10.95 -10.12 2.66
C PRO A 115 -12.30 -9.57 3.12
N GLU A 116 -13.02 -8.89 2.22
CA GLU A 116 -14.30 -8.28 2.60
C GLU A 116 -15.39 -9.30 2.93
N LYS A 117 -15.35 -10.48 2.30
CA LYS A 117 -16.26 -11.60 2.63
C LYS A 117 -16.16 -12.04 4.09
N ASP A 118 -15.00 -11.85 4.72
CA ASP A 118 -14.73 -12.23 6.10
C ASP A 118 -14.98 -11.07 7.07
N MET A 119 -15.38 -9.90 6.56
CA MET A 119 -15.87 -8.79 7.37
C MET A 119 -17.34 -9.02 7.70
N GLN A 120 -17.64 -9.22 8.98
CA GLN A 120 -19.02 -9.21 9.45
C GLN A 120 -19.53 -7.77 9.50
N GLU A 121 -20.82 -7.56 9.21
CA GLU A 121 -21.46 -6.26 9.34
C GLU A 121 -21.27 -5.71 10.77
N GLY A 122 -20.75 -4.49 10.88
CA GLY A 122 -20.50 -3.83 12.17
C GLY A 122 -19.17 -4.18 12.85
N GLN A 123 -18.32 -5.05 12.27
CA GLN A 123 -16.96 -5.22 12.79
C GLN A 123 -16.08 -4.02 12.46
N ASP A 124 -15.55 -3.41 13.52
CA ASP A 124 -14.54 -2.37 13.42
C ASP A 124 -13.23 -2.90 12.83
N SER A 125 -12.40 -1.94 12.44
CA SER A 125 -11.10 -2.16 11.80
C SER A 125 -10.07 -2.90 12.65
N THR A 126 -10.42 -3.24 13.89
CA THR A 126 -9.62 -4.00 14.86
C THR A 126 -9.31 -5.43 14.39
N SER A 127 -10.09 -5.97 13.44
CA SER A 127 -9.82 -7.30 12.88
C SER A 127 -8.85 -7.31 11.69
N LEU A 128 -8.38 -6.15 11.23
CA LEU A 128 -7.45 -6.08 10.10
C LEU A 128 -6.06 -6.56 10.52
N GLN A 129 -5.47 -7.39 9.68
CA GLN A 129 -4.16 -7.97 9.96
C GLN A 129 -3.08 -7.23 9.17
N THR A 130 -1.90 -7.04 9.77
CA THR A 130 -0.74 -6.52 9.03
C THR A 130 -0.40 -7.46 7.90
N VAL A 131 -0.23 -6.95 6.68
CA VAL A 131 0.14 -7.72 5.49
C VAL A 131 1.52 -7.36 4.98
N CYS A 132 1.88 -6.07 4.95
CA CYS A 132 3.21 -5.65 4.52
C CYS A 132 3.61 -4.31 5.11
N THR A 133 4.91 -4.10 5.20
CA THR A 133 5.53 -2.86 5.67
C THR A 133 6.65 -2.48 4.71
N PHE A 134 6.59 -1.24 4.22
CA PHE A 134 7.60 -0.65 3.36
C PHE A 134 8.41 0.38 4.15
N LEU A 135 9.74 0.31 4.07
CA LEU A 135 10.58 1.44 4.43
C LEU A 135 10.65 2.37 3.22
N MET A 136 10.33 3.63 3.42
CA MET A 136 10.23 4.64 2.38
C MET A 136 11.24 5.76 2.66
N GLU A 137 11.93 6.25 1.63
CA GLU A 137 12.90 7.35 1.75
C GLU A 137 12.52 8.46 0.77
N CYS A 138 11.98 9.55 1.32
CA CYS A 138 11.67 10.76 0.57
C CYS A 138 12.89 11.67 0.54
N THR A 139 13.55 11.73 -0.61
CA THR A 139 14.75 12.55 -0.82
C THR A 139 14.45 14.02 -1.10
N ARG A 140 13.20 14.35 -1.43
CA ARG A 140 12.72 15.72 -1.62
C ARG A 140 11.23 15.82 -1.40
N ALA A 141 10.79 16.68 -0.50
CA ALA A 141 9.36 16.94 -0.27
C ALA A 141 8.87 18.17 -1.06
N ARG A 142 7.57 18.21 -1.35
CA ARG A 142 6.93 19.40 -1.94
C ARG A 142 6.68 20.44 -0.85
N LYS A 143 7.04 21.70 -1.12
CA LYS A 143 6.77 22.82 -0.21
C LYS A 143 5.28 23.17 -0.22
N TYR A 144 4.76 23.63 0.92
CA TYR A 144 3.37 24.11 1.10
C TYR A 144 2.31 23.07 0.70
N MET A 145 2.53 21.83 1.11
CA MET A 145 1.56 20.76 0.88
C MET A 145 0.48 20.79 1.95
N GLU A 146 -0.77 20.79 1.52
CA GLU A 146 -1.90 20.61 2.41
C GLU A 146 -2.23 19.12 2.58
N PRO A 147 -2.64 18.72 3.79
CA PRO A 147 -3.06 17.34 4.06
C PRO A 147 -4.34 17.00 3.30
N LEU A 148 -4.52 15.72 2.96
CA LEU A 148 -5.78 15.23 2.43
C LEU A 148 -6.88 15.33 3.50
N PRO A 149 -8.15 15.45 3.11
CA PRO A 149 -9.26 15.36 4.05
C PRO A 149 -9.21 14.04 4.82
N ILE A 150 -9.64 14.07 6.09
CA ILE A 150 -9.67 12.88 6.94
C ILE A 150 -10.62 11.85 6.32
N ASN A 151 -10.08 10.68 6.00
CA ASN A 151 -10.85 9.56 5.50
C ASN A 151 -10.24 8.25 6.04
N GLU A 152 -11.08 7.41 6.64
CA GLU A 152 -10.65 6.09 7.14
C GLU A 152 -10.75 4.97 6.09
N LEU A 153 -11.45 5.22 4.99
CA LEU A 153 -11.74 4.25 3.94
C LEU A 153 -10.96 4.56 2.66
N PRO A 154 -10.75 3.57 1.79
CA PRO A 154 -10.27 3.85 0.44
C PRO A 154 -11.20 4.84 -0.26
N TRP A 155 -10.61 5.80 -0.96
CA TRP A 155 -11.30 6.76 -1.80
C TRP A 155 -11.84 6.10 -3.07
N GLY A 156 -12.97 6.60 -3.56
CA GLY A 156 -13.59 6.13 -4.80
C GLY A 156 -14.65 5.04 -4.61
N PRO A 157 -14.98 4.27 -5.66
CA PRO A 157 -16.01 3.23 -5.61
C PRO A 157 -15.69 2.13 -4.60
N THR A 158 -16.49 2.05 -3.54
CA THR A 158 -16.45 0.98 -2.52
C THR A 158 -17.53 -0.07 -2.81
N GLN A 159 -17.61 -1.14 -2.02
CA GLN A 159 -18.67 -2.15 -2.13
C GLN A 159 -20.08 -1.53 -2.22
N THR A 160 -20.34 -0.51 -1.40
CA THR A 160 -21.61 0.24 -1.37
C THR A 160 -21.99 0.82 -2.72
N PHE A 161 -21.02 1.27 -3.53
CA PHE A 161 -21.29 1.78 -4.88
C PHE A 161 -21.92 0.70 -5.76
N TYR A 162 -21.41 -0.53 -5.69
CA TYR A 162 -21.89 -1.67 -6.45
C TYR A 162 -23.18 -2.26 -5.87
N ASP A 163 -23.32 -2.26 -4.55
CA ASP A 163 -24.55 -2.72 -3.86
C ASP A 163 -25.78 -1.92 -4.32
N TYR A 164 -25.61 -0.61 -4.46
CA TYR A 164 -26.64 0.29 -5.00
C TYR A 164 -26.76 0.25 -6.53
N LYS A 165 -26.04 -0.67 -7.21
CA LYS A 165 -26.02 -0.83 -8.67
C LYS A 165 -25.65 0.47 -9.40
N LEU A 166 -24.84 1.32 -8.75
CA LEU A 166 -24.33 2.53 -9.37
C LEU A 166 -23.34 2.15 -10.46
N ARG A 167 -23.29 2.96 -11.52
CA ARG A 167 -22.35 2.78 -12.62
C ARG A 167 -21.62 4.08 -12.86
N LEU A 168 -20.31 3.98 -13.05
CA LEU A 168 -19.50 5.11 -13.51
C LEU A 168 -19.93 5.41 -14.93
N HIS A 169 -20.72 6.46 -15.09
CA HIS A 169 -20.93 7.04 -16.40
C HIS A 169 -19.80 8.06 -16.61
N ASN A 170 -18.89 7.79 -17.54
CA ASN A 170 -17.93 8.80 -17.96
C ASN A 170 -18.74 9.98 -18.48
N GLN A 171 -18.78 11.07 -17.70
CA GLN A 171 -19.29 12.32 -18.21
C GLN A 171 -18.17 12.88 -19.08
N THR A 172 -18.44 13.06 -20.37
CA THR A 172 -17.68 13.98 -21.23
C THR A 172 -17.97 15.41 -20.78
N GLY A 173 -17.63 15.70 -19.52
CA GLY A 173 -17.74 17.01 -18.89
C GLY A 173 -16.43 17.80 -19.08
N PRO A 174 -16.44 19.10 -18.75
CA PRO A 174 -15.29 19.97 -18.95
C PRO A 174 -14.09 19.45 -18.14
N VAL A 175 -13.03 19.08 -18.84
CA VAL A 175 -11.74 18.75 -18.24
C VAL A 175 -11.11 20.08 -17.80
N ILE A 176 -10.97 20.28 -16.49
CA ILE A 176 -10.18 21.41 -15.98
C ILE A 176 -8.71 21.06 -16.18
N VAL A 177 -8.10 21.65 -17.20
CA VAL A 177 -6.66 21.56 -17.46
C VAL A 177 -5.98 22.67 -16.69
N THR A 178 -5.38 22.35 -15.54
CA THR A 178 -4.50 23.30 -14.85
C THR A 178 -3.08 23.16 -15.41
N TRP A 179 -2.64 24.16 -16.18
CA TRP A 179 -1.24 24.28 -16.58
C TRP A 179 -0.42 24.75 -15.37
N GLY A 180 0.49 23.91 -14.90
CA GLY A 180 1.75 24.27 -14.23
C GLY A 180 1.69 25.15 -12.97
N GLY A 181 2.15 24.58 -11.85
CA GLY A 181 2.77 25.31 -10.74
C GLY A 181 4.07 24.63 -10.34
#